data_AF-A0A3A3G8T2-F1
#
_entry.id   AF-A0A3A3G8T2-F1
#
_cell.length_a   1.000
_cell.length_b   1.000
_cell.length_c   1.000
_cell.angle_alpha   90.00
_cell.angle_beta   90.00
_cell.angle_gamma   90.00
#
_symmetry.space_group_name_H-M   'P 1'
#
loop_
_entity.id
_entity.type
_entity.pdbx_description
1 polymer ?
#
loop_
_entity_poly.entity_id
_entity_poly.type
_entity_poly.pdbx_seq_one_letter_code
_entity_poly.pdbx_strand_id
1 'polypeptide(L)'
;MMFTPIGFAGYMIIGLALLSKTLGWITNSFLFAALIIAGFVCFGIVENRWGRRHWLVRYLDYMPLMVLVIAYVVAGSTVPQYVAIALLLPLGAASSFGAIRLARTKKYRTMPVIDEHKKEPPKFQ
;
A
#
# COMPACT_ATOMS: atom_id res chain seq x y z
N MET A 1 -1.19 -1.34 6.26
CA MET A 1 0.23 -1.53 5.86
C MET A 1 1.10 -0.38 6.30
N MET A 2 0.57 0.84 6.30
CA MET A 2 1.31 2.05 6.62
C MET A 2 1.90 2.08 8.04
N PHE A 3 1.33 1.35 9.00
CA PHE A 3 1.87 1.27 10.37
C PHE A 3 3.05 0.30 10.55
N THR A 4 3.54 -0.30 9.46
CA THR A 4 4.82 -1.03 9.49
C THR A 4 5.93 -0.12 8.99
N PRO A 5 7.17 -0.21 9.53
CA PRO A 5 8.28 0.65 9.10
C PRO A 5 8.54 0.55 7.59
N ILE A 6 8.48 -0.68 7.05
CA ILE A 6 8.70 -0.95 5.62
C ILE A 6 7.52 -0.43 4.77
N GLY A 7 6.29 -0.60 5.23
CA GLY A 7 5.11 -0.09 4.52
C GLY A 7 5.11 1.44 4.48
N PHE A 8 5.43 2.10 5.60
CA PHE A 8 5.57 3.55 5.65
C PHE A 8 6.66 4.04 4.69
N ALA A 9 7.82 3.38 4.66
CA ALA A 9 8.89 3.70 3.71
C ALA A 9 8.40 3.59 2.26
N GLY A 10 7.62 2.55 1.92
CA GLY A 10 7.00 2.41 0.60
C GLY A 10 6.09 3.59 0.22
N TYR A 11 5.22 4.02 1.14
CA TYR A 11 4.38 5.22 0.94
C TYR A 11 5.21 6.49 0.75
N MET A 12 6.27 6.67 1.53
CA MET A 12 7.16 7.83 1.42
C MET A 12 7.91 7.84 0.08
N ILE A 13 8.44 6.70 -0.36
CA ILE A 13 9.13 6.58 -1.65
C ILE A 13 8.19 6.96 -2.79
N ILE A 14 6.95 6.44 -2.79
CA ILE A 14 5.96 6.75 -3.83
C ILE A 14 5.56 8.23 -3.78
N GLY A 15 5.23 8.75 -2.59
CA GLY A 15 4.86 10.16 -2.42
C GLY A 15 5.97 11.12 -2.88
N LEU A 16 7.22 10.85 -2.51
CA LEU A 16 8.38 11.64 -2.94
C LEU A 16 8.66 11.50 -4.43
N ALA A 17 8.47 10.33 -5.02
CA ALA A 17 8.63 10.14 -6.46
C ALA A 17 7.60 10.94 -7.26
N LEU A 18 6.32 10.91 -6.84
CA LEU A 18 5.25 11.70 -7.42
C LEU A 18 5.52 13.21 -7.27
N LEU A 19 5.93 13.64 -6.07
CA LEU A 19 6.28 15.04 -5.82
C LEU A 19 7.46 15.51 -6.68
N SER A 20 8.53 14.73 -6.72
CA SER A 20 9.74 15.04 -7.51
C SER A 20 9.45 15.06 -9.01
N LYS A 21 8.52 14.23 -9.49
CA LYS A 21 8.06 14.28 -10.89
C LYS A 21 7.25 15.54 -11.18
N THR A 22 6.36 15.93 -10.27
CA THR A 22 5.51 17.12 -10.39
C THR A 22 6.31 18.43 -10.34
N LEU A 23 7.34 18.46 -9.48
CA LEU A 23 8.27 19.59 -9.36
C LEU A 23 9.30 19.66 -10.50
N GLY A 24 9.31 18.69 -11.42
CA GLY A 24 10.27 18.64 -12.53
C GLY A 24 11.69 18.24 -12.13
N TRP A 25 11.93 17.80 -10.88
CA TRP A 25 13.24 17.32 -10.42
C TRP A 25 13.62 15.99 -11.09
N ILE A 26 12.63 15.17 -11.42
CA ILE A 26 12.82 13.91 -12.15
C ILE A 26 12.21 14.04 -13.55
N THR A 27 13.06 14.27 -14.54
CA THR A 27 12.67 14.29 -15.95
C THR A 27 12.67 12.89 -16.56
N ASN A 28 13.60 12.03 -16.14
CA ASN A 28 13.77 10.67 -16.67
C ASN A 28 12.64 9.72 -16.23
N SER A 29 11.89 9.20 -17.21
CA SER A 29 10.80 8.24 -17.01
C SER A 29 11.25 6.91 -16.40
N PHE A 30 12.48 6.44 -16.71
CA PHE A 30 13.01 5.21 -16.13
C PHE A 30 13.27 5.34 -14.64
N LEU A 31 13.86 6.46 -14.21
CA LEU A 31 14.13 6.71 -12.80
C LEU A 31 12.83 6.87 -11.99
N PHE A 32 11.83 7.54 -12.57
CA PHE A 32 10.49 7.61 -11.98
C PHE A 32 9.86 6.21 -11.82
N ALA A 33 9.87 5.40 -12.87
CA ALA A 33 9.33 4.03 -12.81
C ALA A 33 10.06 3.16 -11.78
N ALA A 34 11.39 3.25 -11.71
CA ALA A 34 12.19 2.51 -10.73
C ALA A 34 11.83 2.87 -9.28
N LEU A 35 11.61 4.15 -8.97
CA LEU A 35 11.19 4.59 -7.64
C LEU A 35 9.80 4.07 -7.27
N ILE A 36 8.86 4.12 -8.21
CA ILE A 36 7.50 3.59 -8.00
C ILE A 36 7.57 2.08 -7.75
N ILE A 37 8.33 1.33 -8.55
CA ILE A 37 8.53 -0.11 -8.37
C ILE A 37 9.17 -0.40 -7.00
N ALA A 38 10.20 0.34 -6.60
CA ALA A 38 10.82 0.19 -5.28
C ALA A 38 9.80 0.38 -4.15
N GLY A 39 8.91 1.36 -4.25
CA GLY A 39 7.81 1.55 -3.31
C GLY A 39 6.85 0.35 -3.24
N PHE A 40 6.49 -0.23 -4.39
CA PHE A 40 5.67 -1.44 -4.44
C PHE A 40 6.39 -2.68 -3.88
N VAL A 41 7.70 -2.81 -4.07
CA VAL A 41 8.50 -3.89 -3.48
C VAL A 41 8.43 -3.83 -1.95
N CYS A 42 8.49 -2.64 -1.34
CA CYS A 42 8.29 -2.48 0.10
C CYS A 42 6.94 -3.05 0.56
N PHE A 43 5.86 -2.80 -0.18
CA PHE A 43 4.55 -3.38 0.14
C PHE A 43 4.53 -4.90 -0.01
N GLY A 44 5.17 -5.44 -1.06
CA GLY A 44 5.30 -6.88 -1.24
C GLY A 44 6.01 -7.57 -0.06
N ILE A 45 7.07 -6.95 0.48
CA ILE A 45 7.78 -7.46 1.67
C ILE A 45 6.85 -7.48 2.89
N VAL A 46 6.06 -6.42 3.10
CA VAL A 46 5.10 -6.34 4.22
C VAL A 46 4.00 -7.37 4.07
N GLU A 47 3.46 -7.56 2.87
CA GLU A 47 2.45 -8.58 2.58
C GLU A 47 2.99 -9.98 2.89
N ASN A 48 4.22 -10.28 2.46
CA ASN A 48 4.86 -11.56 2.71
C ASN A 48 5.06 -11.84 4.21
N ARG A 49 5.38 -10.80 5.00
CA ARG A 49 5.52 -10.93 6.46
C ARG A 49 4.19 -11.13 7.20
N TRP A 50 3.08 -10.66 6.63
CA TRP A 50 1.76 -10.68 7.27
C TRP A 50 0.92 -11.94 6.95
N GLY A 51 1.35 -12.78 6.01
CA GLY A 51 0.64 -14.02 5.61
C GLY A 51 -0.62 -13.77 4.79
N ARG A 52 -1.50 -14.77 4.65
CA ARG A 52 -2.81 -14.57 4.00
C ARG A 52 -3.68 -13.62 4.81
N ARG A 53 -3.72 -12.39 4.32
CA ARG A 53 -4.71 -11.40 4.74
C ARG A 53 -6.01 -11.60 3.97
N HIS A 54 -7.12 -11.42 4.66
CA HIS A 54 -8.44 -11.44 4.03
C HIS A 54 -8.49 -10.41 2.90
N TRP A 55 -9.08 -10.76 1.76
CA TRP A 55 -9.10 -9.93 0.54
C TRP A 55 -9.66 -8.52 0.81
N LEU A 56 -10.71 -8.42 1.63
CA LEU A 56 -11.34 -7.15 1.99
C LEU A 56 -10.41 -6.24 2.81
N VAL A 57 -9.57 -6.82 3.70
CA VAL A 57 -8.57 -6.07 4.47
C VAL A 57 -7.50 -5.52 3.53
N ARG A 58 -7.04 -6.32 2.56
CA ARG A 58 -6.09 -5.88 1.53
C ARG A 58 -6.67 -4.76 0.69
N TYR A 59 -7.89 -4.94 0.18
CA TYR A 59 -8.53 -3.96 -0.68
C TYR A 59 -8.64 -2.62 0.04
N LEU A 60 -9.10 -2.63 1.29
CA LEU A 60 -9.21 -1.42 2.10
C LEU A 60 -7.83 -0.78 2.34
N ASP A 61 -6.78 -1.57 2.60
CA ASP A 61 -5.41 -1.04 2.77
C ASP A 61 -4.85 -0.38 1.50
N TYR A 62 -5.06 -0.98 0.31
CA TYR A 62 -4.45 -0.53 -0.95
C TYR A 62 -5.29 0.47 -1.75
N MET A 63 -6.61 0.51 -1.54
CA MET A 63 -7.52 1.32 -2.36
C MET A 63 -7.16 2.81 -2.39
N PRO A 64 -6.85 3.49 -1.27
CA PRO A 64 -6.52 4.92 -1.32
C PRO A 64 -5.25 5.19 -2.12
N LEU A 65 -4.24 4.32 -2.00
CA LEU A 65 -3.00 4.43 -2.77
C LEU A 65 -3.32 4.35 -4.27
N MET A 66 -4.05 3.31 -4.70
CA MET A 66 -4.44 3.14 -6.10
C MET A 66 -5.24 4.34 -6.62
N VAL A 67 -6.28 4.74 -5.90
CA VAL A 67 -7.18 5.83 -6.33
C VAL A 67 -6.42 7.15 -6.47
N LEU A 68 -5.55 7.47 -5.52
CA LEU A 68 -4.78 8.72 -5.55
C LEU A 68 -3.70 8.73 -6.61
N VAL A 69 -3.04 7.59 -6.85
CA VAL A 69 -2.07 7.46 -7.96
C VAL A 69 -2.78 7.58 -9.31
N ILE A 70 -3.95 6.97 -9.48
CA ILE A 70 -4.75 7.11 -10.70
C ILE A 70 -5.20 8.57 -10.87
N ALA A 71 -5.72 9.20 -9.81
CA ALA A 71 -6.12 10.60 -9.83
C ALA A 71 -4.95 11.51 -10.21
N TYR A 72 -3.75 11.26 -9.68
CA TYR A 72 -2.53 11.97 -10.04
C TYR A 72 -2.22 11.88 -11.55
N VAL A 73 -2.30 10.68 -12.12
CA VAL A 73 -2.01 10.45 -13.54
C VAL A 73 -3.07 11.09 -14.44
N VAL A 74 -4.36 10.99 -14.07
CA VAL A 74 -5.49 11.46 -14.89
C VAL A 74 -5.66 12.98 -14.84
N ALA A 75 -5.33 13.62 -13.71
CA ALA A 75 -5.69 15.02 -13.51
C ALA A 75 -5.05 16.02 -14.48
N GLY A 76 -3.93 15.66 -15.12
CA GLY A 76 -3.27 16.44 -16.19
C GLY A 76 -2.80 17.86 -15.80
N SER A 77 -3.04 18.29 -14.56
CA SER A 77 -2.79 19.62 -14.03
C SER A 77 -2.16 19.53 -12.65
N THR A 78 -1.31 20.50 -12.32
CA THR A 78 -0.42 20.44 -11.15
C THR A 78 -1.16 20.56 -9.82
N VAL A 79 -2.21 21.38 -9.75
CA VAL A 79 -3.00 21.60 -8.52
C VAL A 79 -3.61 20.29 -7.97
N PRO A 80 -4.45 19.56 -8.73
CA PRO A 80 -5.00 18.29 -8.28
C PRO A 80 -3.94 17.20 -8.05
N GLN A 81 -2.80 17.26 -8.76
CA GLN A 81 -1.66 16.38 -8.49
C GLN A 81 -1.06 16.61 -7.11
N TYR A 82 -0.85 17.87 -6.71
CA TYR A 82 -0.39 18.21 -5.36
C TYR A 82 -1.41 17.79 -4.29
N VAL A 83 -2.70 17.97 -4.55
CA VAL A 83 -3.76 17.54 -3.64
C VAL A 83 -3.73 16.01 -3.48
N ALA A 84 -3.59 15.26 -4.58
CA ALA A 84 -3.51 13.80 -4.53
C ALA A 84 -2.29 13.32 -3.73
N ILE A 85 -1.13 13.97 -3.90
CA ILE A 85 0.08 13.67 -3.12
C ILE A 85 -0.10 14.01 -1.64
N ALA A 86 -0.66 15.18 -1.33
CA ALA A 86 -0.88 15.62 0.04
C ALA A 86 -1.85 14.70 0.79
N LEU A 87 -2.87 14.18 0.10
CA LEU A 87 -3.86 13.25 0.65
C LEU A 87 -3.38 11.80 0.72
N LEU A 88 -2.24 11.46 0.08
CA LEU A 88 -1.72 10.09 0.02
C LEU A 88 -1.40 9.52 1.40
N LEU A 89 -0.71 10.29 2.25
CA LEU A 89 -0.39 9.85 3.61
C LEU A 89 -1.61 9.88 4.55
N PRO A 90 -2.42 10.95 4.62
CA PRO A 90 -3.62 10.97 5.48
C PRO A 90 -4.63 9.88 5.15
N LEU A 91 -4.97 9.70 3.87
CA LEU A 91 -5.94 8.68 3.45
C LEU A 91 -5.35 7.28 3.55
N GLY A 92 -4.06 7.11 3.23
CA GLY A 92 -3.34 5.86 3.48
C GLY A 92 -3.38 5.46 4.96
N ALA A 93 -3.16 6.41 5.87
CA ALA A 93 -3.15 6.16 7.31
C ALA A 93 -4.55 5.81 7.83
N ALA A 94 -5.57 6.59 7.44
CA ALA A 94 -6.96 6.35 7.80
C ALA A 94 -7.43 4.97 7.33
N SER A 95 -7.10 4.60 6.10
CA SER A 95 -7.49 3.30 5.53
C SER A 95 -6.72 2.14 6.15
N SER A 96 -5.41 2.30 6.37
CA SER A 96 -4.61 1.32 7.13
C SER A 96 -5.16 1.11 8.54
N PHE A 97 -5.67 2.14 9.19
CA PHE A 97 -6.27 2.04 10.52
C PHE A 97 -7.58 1.25 10.47
N GLY A 98 -8.44 1.55 9.49
CA GLY A 98 -9.66 0.78 9.22
C GLY A 98 -9.36 -0.69 8.94
N ALA A 99 -8.34 -0.98 8.12
CA ALA A 99 -7.91 -2.33 7.78
C ALA A 99 -7.42 -3.11 9.01
N ILE A 100 -6.65 -2.46 9.91
CA ILE A 100 -6.21 -3.08 11.17
C ILE A 100 -7.40 -3.39 12.07
N ARG A 101 -8.34 -2.45 12.21
CA ARG A 101 -9.54 -2.66 13.04
C ARG A 101 -10.39 -3.80 12.48
N LEU A 102 -10.53 -3.86 11.16
CA LEU A 102 -11.25 -4.93 10.47
C LEU A 102 -10.56 -6.29 10.67
N ALA A 103 -9.24 -6.35 10.54
CA ALA A 103 -8.44 -7.57 10.72
C ALA A 103 -8.52 -8.15 12.16
N ARG A 104 -8.97 -7.37 13.14
CA ARG A 104 -9.23 -7.85 14.52
C ARG A 104 -10.57 -8.58 14.66
N THR A 105 -11.48 -8.47 13.70
CA THR A 105 -12.76 -9.19 13.74
C THR A 105 -12.60 -10.64 13.29
N LYS A 106 -13.32 -11.58 13.91
CA LYS A 106 -13.23 -13.03 13.60
C LYS A 106 -13.44 -13.35 12.11
N LYS A 107 -14.33 -12.61 11.44
CA LYS A 107 -14.68 -12.82 10.02
C LYS A 107 -13.56 -12.43 9.04
N TYR A 108 -12.72 -11.46 9.40
CA TYR A 108 -11.71 -10.88 8.50
C TYR A 108 -10.28 -11.06 9.04
N ARG A 109 -10.10 -11.96 10.01
CA ARG A 109 -8.82 -12.22 10.66
C ARG A 109 -7.80 -12.69 9.64
N THR A 110 -6.62 -12.08 9.67
CA THR A 110 -5.49 -12.48 8.85
C THR A 110 -4.88 -13.76 9.43
N MET A 111 -4.66 -14.79 8.60
CA MET A 111 -3.95 -16.00 9.01
C MET A 111 -2.46 -15.68 9.12
N PRO A 112 -1.81 -15.89 10.28
CA PRO A 112 -0.36 -15.75 10.41
C PRO A 112 0.37 -16.71 9.48
N VAL A 113 1.52 -16.30 8.93
CA VAL A 113 2.40 -17.15 8.08
C VAL A 113 2.75 -18.48 8.76
N ILE A 114 2.88 -18.48 10.09
CA ILE A 114 3.22 -19.67 10.88
C ILE A 114 2.10 -20.74 10.78
N ASP A 115 0.84 -20.32 10.65
CA ASP A 115 -0.30 -21.21 10.49
C ASP A 115 -0.49 -21.67 9.03
N GLU A 116 0.08 -20.96 8.04
CA GLU A 116 0.09 -21.41 6.64
C GLU A 116 1.04 -22.58 6.40
N HIS A 117 2.15 -22.62 7.14
CA HIS A 117 3.12 -23.71 7.07
C HIS A 117 2.74 -24.93 7.91
N LYS A 118 1.77 -24.79 8.81
CA LYS A 118 1.04 -25.92 9.37
C LYS A 118 0.13 -26.52 8.30
N LYS A 119 0.72 -27.30 7.39
CA LYS A 119 0.02 -28.40 6.72
C LYS A 119 -0.31 -29.46 7.79
N GLU A 120 -1.21 -29.15 8.70
CA GLU A 120 -1.91 -30.24 9.38
C GLU A 120 -2.79 -30.88 8.30
N PRO A 121 -2.61 -32.19 7.99
CA PRO A 121 -3.51 -32.87 7.08
C PRO A 121 -4.94 -32.69 7.61
N PRO A 122 -5.96 -32.65 6.73
CA PRO A 122 -7.33 -32.57 7.18
C PRO A 122 -7.52 -33.66 8.22
N LYS A 123 -7.86 -33.28 9.46
CA LYS A 123 -8.34 -34.25 10.42
C LYS A 123 -9.63 -34.78 9.81
N PHE A 124 -9.52 -35.97 9.23
CA PHE A 124 -10.64 -36.70 8.67
C PHE A 124 -11.70 -36.86 9.76
N GLN A 125 -12.93 -36.52 9.36
CA GLN A 125 -14.25 -36.92 9.88
C GLN A 125 -14.59 -36.57 11.34
#